data_AF-A0A496SEF2-F1
#
_entry.id   AF-A0A496SEF2-F1
#
_cell.length_a   1.000
_cell.length_b   1.000
_cell.length_c   1.000
_cell.angle_alpha   90.00
_cell.angle_beta   90.00
_cell.angle_gamma   90.00
#
_symmetry.space_group_name_H-M   'P 1'
#
loop_
_entity.id
_entity.type
_entity.pdbx_description
1 polymer ?
#
loop_
_entity_poly.entity_id
_entity_poly.type
_entity_poly.pdbx_seq_one_letter_code
_entity_poly.pdbx_strand_id
1 'polypeptide(L)' 'MGSKWLTPKEVAKTLGPEKCRKLLDDLVYNRRTRREIVEAVMQEADCTEYSATDFLRELTQNPEFTKG' A
#
# COMPACT_ATOMS: atom_id res chain seq x y z
N MET A 1 -14.64 5.37 -1.94
CA MET A 1 -14.06 4.06 -1.59
C MET A 1 -13.71 3.35 -2.89
N GLY A 2 -12.49 2.84 -3.00
CA GLY A 2 -12.00 2.19 -4.22
C GLY A 2 -12.76 0.90 -4.53
N SER A 3 -12.98 0.65 -5.81
CA SER A 3 -13.88 -0.44 -6.26
C SER A 3 -13.16 -1.57 -6.97
N LYS A 4 -11.85 -1.44 -7.23
CA LYS A 4 -11.10 -2.39 -8.05
C LYS A 4 -10.44 -3.46 -7.19
N TRP A 5 -10.55 -4.70 -7.65
CA TRP A 5 -9.75 -5.81 -7.17
C TRP A 5 -8.41 -5.78 -7.88
N LEU A 6 -7.37 -5.37 -7.17
CA LEU A 6 -6.00 -5.27 -7.67
C LEU A 6 -5.10 -6.23 -6.93
N THR A 7 -4.11 -6.75 -7.66
CA THR A 7 -2.98 -7.46 -7.05
C THR A 7 -2.04 -6.48 -6.34
N PRO A 8 -1.25 -6.94 -5.34
CA PRO A 8 -0.24 -6.12 -4.68
C PRO A 8 0.72 -5.41 -5.65
N LYS A 9 1.10 -6.07 -6.75
CA LYS A 9 1.97 -5.50 -7.79
C LYS A 9 1.29 -4.35 -8.55
N GLU A 10 0.00 -4.47 -8.85
CA GLU A 10 -0.76 -3.40 -9.50
C GLU A 10 -0.98 -2.20 -8.59
N VAL A 11 -1.24 -2.45 -7.30
CA VAL A 11 -1.30 -1.40 -6.28
C VAL A 11 0.05 -0.67 -6.19
N ALA A 12 1.16 -1.41 -6.05
CA ALA A 12 2.50 -0.85 -6.00
C ALA A 12 2.85 -0.03 -7.24
N LYS A 13 2.49 -0.53 -8.44
CA LYS A 13 2.69 0.18 -9.70
C LYS A 13 1.92 1.50 -9.76
N THR A 14 0.72 1.53 -9.18
CA THR A 14 -0.14 2.73 -9.15
C THR A 14 0.39 3.78 -8.17
N LEU A 15 0.89 3.34 -7.00
CA LEU A 15 1.42 4.22 -5.97
C LEU A 15 2.85 4.72 -6.28
N GLY A 16 3.67 3.90 -6.93
CA GLY A 16 5.06 4.19 -7.23
C GLY A 16 6.02 3.93 -6.05
N PRO A 17 7.33 3.78 -6.32
CA PRO A 17 8.32 3.29 -5.35
C PRO A 17 8.55 4.25 -4.17
N GLU A 18 8.53 5.57 -4.41
CA GLU A 18 8.69 6.58 -3.34
C GLU A 18 7.56 6.49 -2.32
N LYS A 19 6.34 6.24 -2.80
CA LYS A 19 5.15 6.16 -1.96
C LYS A 19 5.08 4.86 -1.21
N CYS A 20 5.40 3.75 -1.86
CA CYS A 20 5.58 2.46 -1.20
C CYS A 20 6.61 2.57 -0.07
N ARG A 21 7.72 3.27 -0.28
CA ARG A 21 8.74 3.51 0.75
C ARG A 21 8.19 4.31 1.92
N LYS A 22 7.44 5.38 1.67
CA LYS A 22 6.80 6.18 2.71
C LYS A 22 5.78 5.37 3.53
N LEU A 23 4.95 4.57 2.87
CA LEU A 23 3.96 3.71 3.53
C LEU A 23 4.65 2.64 4.39
N LEU A 24 5.77 2.09 3.93
CA LEU A 24 6.58 1.15 4.71
C LEU A 24 7.18 1.84 5.95
N ASP A 25 7.71 3.05 5.81
CA ASP A 25 8.21 3.86 6.92
C ASP A 25 7.11 4.15 7.95
N ASP A 26 5.92 4.54 7.49
CA ASP A 26 4.76 4.81 8.34
C ASP A 26 4.31 3.56 9.12
N LEU A 27 4.39 2.36 8.50
CA LEU A 27 4.12 1.08 9.15
C LEU A 27 5.19 0.69 10.17
N VAL A 28 6.47 0.79 9.81
CA VAL A 28 7.61 0.36 10.65
C VAL A 28 7.77 1.26 11.87
N TYR A 29 7.63 2.58 11.68
CA TYR A 29 7.75 3.56 12.75
C TYR A 29 6.42 3.92 13.42
N ASN A 30 5.34 3.23 13.06
CA ASN A 30 3.99 3.41 13.62
C ASN A 30 3.54 4.89 13.62
N ARG A 31 3.87 5.63 12.56
CA ARG A 31 3.56 7.07 12.42
C ARG A 31 2.10 7.32 12.09
N ARG A 32 1.43 6.31 11.53
CA ARG A 32 0.01 6.28 11.21
C ARG A 32 -0.57 4.95 11.63
N THR A 33 -1.85 4.95 11.99
CA THR A 33 -2.53 3.69 12.29
C THR A 33 -2.68 2.86 11.01
N ARG A 34 -2.72 1.53 11.15
CA ARG A 34 -2.93 0.62 10.02
C ARG A 34 -4.19 0.97 9.22
N ARG A 35 -5.26 1.43 9.90
CA ARG A 35 -6.50 1.84 9.25
C ARG A 35 -6.31 3.05 8.34
N GLU A 36 -5.64 4.10 8.83
CA GLU A 36 -5.34 5.29 8.01
C GLU A 36 -4.47 4.95 6.79
N ILE A 37 -3.53 4.02 6.96
CA ILE A 37 -2.66 3.54 5.87
C ILE A 37 -3.48 2.77 4.82
N VAL A 38 -4.38 1.88 5.26
CA VAL A 38 -5.31 1.15 4.36
C VAL A 38 -6.20 2.12 3.60
N GLU A 39 -6.82 3.10 4.29
CA GLU A 39 -7.69 4.09 3.66
C GLU A 39 -6.93 4.93 2.61
N ALA A 40 -5.69 5.34 2.91
CA ALA A 40 -4.83 6.04 1.96
C ALA A 40 -4.54 5.19 0.71
N VAL A 41 -4.17 3.91 0.88
CA VAL A 41 -3.93 3.01 -0.26
C VAL A 41 -5.19 2.82 -1.09
N MET A 42 -6.35 2.59 -0.45
CA MET A 42 -7.62 2.42 -1.15
C MET A 42 -8.01 3.65 -1.97
N GLN A 43 -7.80 4.84 -1.42
CA GLN A 43 -8.15 6.10 -2.09
C GLN A 43 -7.24 6.35 -3.30
N GLU A 44 -5.95 6.07 -3.15
CA GLU A 44 -4.96 6.42 -4.18
C GLU A 44 -4.83 5.39 -5.28
N ALA A 45 -4.91 4.10 -4.93
CA ALA A 45 -4.91 3.02 -5.91
C ALA A 45 -6.30 2.70 -6.44
N ASP A 46 -7.36 3.35 -5.93
CA ASP A 46 -8.77 3.08 -6.25
C ASP A 46 -9.07 1.57 -6.15
N CYS A 47 -8.69 0.99 -5.01
CA CYS A 47 -8.83 -0.45 -4.77
C CYS A 47 -9.68 -0.76 -3.54
N THR A 48 -10.11 -2.02 -3.44
CA THR A 48 -10.87 -2.52 -2.29
C THR A 48 -9.99 -2.59 -1.03
N GLU A 49 -10.63 -2.61 0.14
CA GLU A 49 -9.95 -2.79 1.43
C GLU A 49 -9.13 -4.08 1.48
N TYR A 50 -9.65 -5.14 0.85
CA TYR A 50 -8.95 -6.41 0.69
C TYR A 50 -7.64 -6.22 -0.07
N SER A 51 -7.68 -5.62 -1.27
CA SER A 51 -6.50 -5.36 -2.09
C SER A 51 -5.48 -4.45 -1.39
N ALA A 52 -5.95 -3.41 -0.69
CA ALA A 52 -5.09 -2.55 0.11
C ALA A 52 -4.41 -3.31 1.25
N THR A 53 -5.16 -4.13 1.98
CA THR A 53 -4.63 -4.91 3.11
C THR A 53 -3.64 -5.98 2.65
N ASP A 54 -3.94 -6.65 1.54
CA ASP A 54 -3.06 -7.65 0.93
C ASP A 54 -1.75 -7.00 0.44
N PHE A 55 -1.85 -5.84 -0.22
CA PHE A 55 -0.69 -5.04 -0.60
C PHE A 55 0.18 -4.65 0.61
N LEU A 56 -0.41 -4.16 1.70
CA LEU A 56 0.38 -3.77 2.89
C LEU A 56 1.09 -4.97 3.53
N ARG A 57 0.47 -6.15 3.51
CA ARG A 57 1.14 -7.38 3.96
C ARG A 57 2.37 -7.65 3.10
N GLU A 58 2.20 -7.64 1.79
CA GLU A 58 3.29 -7.87 0.83
C GLU A 58 4.37 -6.80 0.89
N LEU A 59 4.02 -5.53 1.11
CA LEU A 59 4.96 -4.41 1.22
C LEU A 59 5.95 -4.60 2.37
N THR A 60 5.52 -5.20 3.48
CA THR A 60 6.41 -5.51 4.61
C THR A 60 7.34 -6.70 4.38
N GLN A 61 6.99 -7.57 3.43
CA GLN A 61 7.73 -8.82 3.15
C GLN A 61 8.63 -8.69 1.93
N ASN A 62 8.27 -7.83 0.96
CA ASN A 62 8.92 -7.71 -0.33
C ASN A 62 9.48 -6.29 -0.55
N PRO A 63 10.77 -6.06 -0.26
CA PRO A 63 11.39 -4.74 -0.42
C PRO A 63 11.45 -4.27 -1.89
N GLU A 64 11.18 -5.14 -2.86
CA GLU A 64 11.12 -4.83 -4.29
C GLU A 64 10.12 -3.71 -4.61
N PHE A 65 9.03 -3.58 -3.86
CA PHE A 65 8.05 -2.51 -4.06
C PHE A 65 8.57 -1.11 -3.75
N THR A 66 9.70 -1.02 -3.05
CA THR A 66 10.36 0.26 -2.69
C THR A 66 11.58 0.57 -3.55
N LYS A 67 11.96 -0.35 -4.45
CA LYS A 67 13.06 -0.18 -5.39
C LYS A 67 12.51 0.43 -6.68
N GLY A 68 12.82 1.71 -6.90
CA GLY A 68 12.62 2.40 -8.18
C GLY A 68 13.80 2.21 -9.10
#